data_AF-A0A067FL85-F1
#
_entry.id   AF-A0A067FL85-F1
#
_cell.length_a   1.000
_cell.length_b   1.000
_cell.length_c   1.000
_cell.angle_alpha   90.00
_cell.angle_beta   90.00
_cell.angle_gamma   90.00
#
_symmetry.space_group_name_H-M   'P 1'
#
loop_
_entity.id
_entity.type
_entity.pdbx_description
1 polymer ?
#
loop_
_entity_poly.entity_id
_entity_poly.type
_entity_poly.pdbx_seq_one_letter_code
_entity_poly.pdbx_strand_id
1 'polypeptide(L)'
;MSKQAFQICFFFKRIFKLRVAEPPEEIKQLFDQFSENGTMSVDNLLKFMIDYQKEETAKKEDAQEIFNSLKHLNIFQRKGLHFDAFFRYLYGDHNLPIPNKVHHDMDSPLAHYFLYTGHNSYLTGNQLSSDSSSKPIIKALRRGVRVIELDLWPNSEKNDVEVCHGGTLTAPVDLNKCLHAIRDNAFDASEYPVVITFEDHLPPNLQDKVAKMVTKTFGTMLYRPESENLEEFPSPNSLKRKILISTKPPKEYLQTQDSKGKGNAQMLKTSSKKEVAQTERLYSRTGSDTIDEGQVDEGELIEEEDEENAVPEYTNLIAIHATKLKDGLAKVLGSDQSKAKRLSMSEQQLENAINIHGSEIVRFTQRNLLRIYPKGTRILSTNYDPHVGWGHGAQMVAFNMQGTGKYLWIMQGMFRANGGCGYVKKPEFLLKRWSTE
;
A
#
# COMPACT_ATOMS: atom_id res chain seq x y z
N MET A 1 -4.32 45.24 -11.96
CA MET A 1 -5.23 44.81 -10.88
C MET A 1 -6.46 44.16 -11.48
N SER A 2 -6.68 42.87 -11.23
CA SER A 2 -7.89 42.15 -11.66
C SER A 2 -9.09 42.61 -10.82
N LYS A 3 -10.16 43.09 -11.46
CA LYS A 3 -11.42 43.43 -10.79
C LYS A 3 -12.37 42.27 -10.99
N GLN A 4 -12.82 41.64 -9.90
CA GLN A 4 -13.91 40.67 -9.96
C GLN A 4 -15.21 41.36 -9.52
N ALA A 5 -16.23 41.29 -10.37
CA ALA A 5 -17.54 41.84 -10.11
C ALA A 5 -18.47 40.70 -9.67
N PHE A 6 -19.02 40.81 -8.47
CA PHE A 6 -20.01 39.87 -7.96
C PHE A 6 -21.38 40.57 -7.93
N GLN A 7 -22.40 39.90 -8.47
CA GLN A 7 -23.77 40.40 -8.44
C GLN A 7 -24.38 40.07 -7.09
N ILE A 8 -24.77 41.10 -6.33
CA ILE A 8 -25.41 40.96 -5.03
C ILE A 8 -26.80 41.57 -5.18
N CYS A 9 -27.82 40.71 -5.27
CA CYS A 9 -29.20 41.05 -5.64
C CYS A 9 -29.32 41.67 -7.05
N PHE A 10 -30.50 41.49 -7.66
CA PHE A 10 -30.79 41.64 -9.09
C PHE A 10 -30.30 42.94 -9.78
N PHE A 11 -29.90 43.97 -9.04
CA PHE A 11 -29.48 45.27 -9.58
C PHE A 11 -28.17 45.84 -9.04
N PHE A 12 -27.49 45.21 -8.07
CA PHE A 12 -26.24 45.75 -7.51
C PHE A 12 -25.03 44.88 -7.84
N LYS A 13 -24.03 45.49 -8.50
CA LYS A 13 -22.71 44.88 -8.72
C LYS A 13 -21.75 45.40 -7.67
N ARG A 14 -21.26 44.53 -6.79
CA ARG A 14 -20.19 44.87 -5.85
C ARG A 14 -18.86 44.50 -6.46
N ILE A 15 -18.01 45.49 -6.67
CA ILE A 15 -16.66 45.31 -7.22
C ILE A 15 -15.72 45.09 -6.04
N PHE A 16 -15.19 43.88 -5.92
CA PHE A 16 -14.12 43.62 -4.98
C PHE A 16 -12.79 43.87 -5.70
N LYS A 17 -12.03 44.83 -5.19
CA LYS A 17 -10.59 44.88 -5.47
C LYS A 17 -9.99 43.74 -4.69
N LEU A 18 -9.73 42.61 -5.35
CA LEU A 18 -8.77 41.65 -4.84
C LEU A 18 -7.46 42.43 -4.69
N ARG A 19 -7.06 42.70 -3.44
CA ARG A 19 -5.66 43.05 -3.18
C ARG A 19 -4.89 41.85 -3.73
N VAL A 20 -4.20 42.03 -4.85
CA VAL A 20 -3.14 41.09 -5.24
C VAL A 20 -2.29 40.99 -3.98
N ALA A 21 -2.10 39.78 -3.45
CA ALA A 21 -1.26 39.60 -2.28
C ALA A 21 0.07 40.26 -2.62
N GLU A 22 0.36 41.41 -1.99
CA GLU A 22 1.64 42.05 -2.14
C GLU A 22 2.67 41.06 -1.58
N PRO A 23 3.76 40.79 -2.30
CA PRO A 23 4.79 39.90 -1.80
C PRO A 23 5.24 40.40 -0.41
N PRO A 24 5.39 39.52 0.59
CA PRO A 24 5.87 39.92 1.90
C PRO A 24 7.22 40.64 1.82
N GLU A 25 7.47 41.60 2.70
CA GLU A 25 8.69 42.40 2.69
C GLU A 25 9.93 41.52 2.92
N GLU A 26 9.80 40.43 3.68
CA GLU A 26 10.86 39.45 3.90
C GLU A 26 11.31 38.79 2.58
N ILE A 27 10.37 38.54 1.67
CA ILE A 27 10.69 37.97 0.35
C ILE A 27 11.40 38.99 -0.53
N LYS A 28 11.07 40.27 -0.38
CA LYS A 28 11.75 41.37 -1.08
C LYS A 28 13.18 41.54 -0.59
N GLN A 29 13.38 41.55 0.73
CA GLN A 29 14.71 41.58 1.33
C GLN A 29 15.55 40.39 0.87
N LEU A 30 14.95 39.19 0.80
CA LEU A 30 15.61 38.01 0.27
C LEU A 30 15.99 38.19 -1.21
N PHE A 31 15.08 38.69 -2.05
CA PHE A 31 15.40 38.98 -3.45
C PHE A 31 16.53 40.00 -3.59
N ASP A 32 16.53 41.06 -2.80
CA ASP A 32 17.54 42.12 -2.82
C ASP A 32 18.94 41.59 -2.42
N GLN A 33 19.03 40.59 -1.54
CA GLN A 33 20.30 39.94 -1.19
C GLN A 33 20.96 39.18 -2.35
N PHE A 34 20.15 38.69 -3.29
CA PHE A 34 20.59 37.89 -4.44
C PHE A 34 20.34 38.61 -5.77
N SER A 35 20.19 39.94 -5.76
CA SER A 35 19.97 40.71 -6.99
C SER A 35 20.87 41.95 -7.05
N GLU A 36 21.10 42.42 -8.26
CA GLU A 36 21.86 43.65 -8.51
C GLU A 36 20.95 44.61 -9.26
N ASN A 37 20.81 45.84 -8.75
CA ASN A 37 19.98 46.88 -9.35
C ASN A 37 18.52 46.41 -9.63
N GLY A 38 17.93 45.68 -8.67
CA GLY A 38 16.55 45.17 -8.75
C GLY A 38 16.35 44.04 -9.77
N THR A 39 17.43 43.37 -10.16
CA THR A 39 17.43 42.32 -11.18
C THR A 39 18.35 41.16 -10.76
N MET A 40 17.84 39.92 -10.81
CA MET A 40 18.59 38.70 -10.53
C MET A 40 19.05 38.06 -11.84
N SER A 41 20.37 37.89 -11.99
CA SER A 41 20.97 37.16 -13.12
C SER A 41 20.79 35.65 -12.95
N VAL A 42 21.11 34.87 -13.99
CA VAL A 42 21.14 33.40 -13.89
C VAL A 42 22.16 32.94 -12.85
N ASP A 43 23.33 33.58 -12.79
CA ASP A 43 24.38 33.25 -11.81
C ASP A 43 23.94 33.60 -10.38
N ASN A 44 23.21 34.70 -10.20
CA ASN A 44 22.67 35.05 -8.88
C ASN A 44 21.52 34.12 -8.45
N LEU A 45 20.69 33.66 -9.39
CA LEU A 45 19.68 32.65 -9.11
C LEU A 45 20.31 31.32 -8.69
N LEU A 46 21.36 30.88 -9.39
CA LEU A 46 22.11 29.68 -9.00
C LEU A 46 22.68 29.82 -7.59
N LYS A 47 23.26 31.00 -7.27
CA LYS A 47 23.73 31.30 -5.92
C LYS A 47 22.61 31.22 -4.88
N PHE A 48 21.41 31.74 -5.18
CA PHE A 48 20.24 31.61 -4.33
C PHE A 48 19.85 30.14 -4.08
N MET A 49 19.83 29.32 -5.14
CA MET A 49 19.50 27.89 -5.04
C MET A 49 20.50 27.16 -4.12
N ILE A 50 21.79 27.40 -4.28
CA ILE A 50 22.83 26.75 -3.47
C ILE A 50 22.86 27.31 -2.04
N ASP A 51 22.99 28.63 -1.88
CA ASP A 51 23.29 29.24 -0.59
C ASP A 51 22.05 29.32 0.32
N TYR A 52 20.86 29.56 -0.25
CA TYR A 52 19.61 29.73 0.50
C TYR A 52 18.72 28.48 0.46
N GLN A 53 18.41 27.94 -0.72
CA GLN A 53 17.56 26.73 -0.85
C GLN A 53 18.30 25.42 -0.50
N LYS A 54 19.63 25.47 -0.33
CA LYS A 54 20.48 24.32 -0.02
C LYS A 54 20.47 23.24 -1.09
N GLU A 55 20.26 23.64 -2.34
CA GLU A 55 20.36 22.77 -3.50
C GLU A 55 21.83 22.63 -3.94
N GLU A 56 22.65 21.95 -3.13
CA GLU A 56 24.11 21.87 -3.32
C GLU A 56 24.56 21.30 -4.67
N THR A 57 23.69 20.53 -5.33
CA THR A 57 23.96 19.90 -6.63
C THR A 57 23.41 20.70 -7.82
N ALA A 58 22.76 21.84 -7.57
CA ALA A 58 22.21 22.70 -8.61
C ALA A 58 23.29 23.19 -9.56
N LYS A 59 22.98 23.20 -10.85
CA LYS A 59 23.86 23.64 -11.93
C LYS A 59 23.29 24.87 -12.61
N LYS A 60 24.15 25.52 -13.41
CA LYS A 60 23.76 26.68 -14.20
C LYS A 60 22.62 26.37 -15.17
N GLU A 61 22.56 25.14 -15.67
CA GLU A 61 21.47 24.65 -16.53
C GLU A 61 20.12 24.65 -15.81
N ASP A 62 20.07 24.25 -14.54
CA ASP A 62 18.84 24.21 -13.73
C ASP A 62 18.32 25.64 -13.50
N ALA A 63 19.22 26.55 -13.10
CA ALA A 63 18.90 27.98 -12.98
C ALA A 63 18.44 28.58 -14.32
N GLN A 64 19.04 28.15 -15.43
CA GLN A 64 18.66 28.61 -16.77
C GLN A 64 17.27 28.10 -17.19
N GLU A 65 16.89 26.88 -16.81
CA GLU A 65 15.56 26.30 -17.06
C GLU A 65 14.48 27.09 -16.32
N ILE A 66 14.69 27.35 -15.02
CA ILE A 66 13.81 28.22 -14.21
C ILE A 66 13.69 29.60 -14.86
N PHE A 67 14.83 30.18 -15.24
CA PHE A 67 14.84 31.49 -15.86
C PHE A 67 14.04 31.51 -17.18
N ASN A 68 14.13 30.45 -17.98
CA ASN A 68 13.42 30.33 -19.26
C ASN A 68 11.91 30.13 -19.06
N SER A 69 11.49 29.33 -18.08
CA SER A 69 10.07 29.10 -17.81
C SER A 69 9.34 30.39 -17.40
N LEU A 70 10.07 31.37 -16.85
CA LEU A 70 9.54 32.67 -16.44
C LEU A 70 9.61 33.74 -17.55
N LYS A 71 10.36 33.50 -18.65
CA LYS A 71 10.51 34.48 -19.76
C LYS A 71 9.22 34.70 -20.55
N HIS A 72 8.34 33.70 -20.65
CA HIS A 72 7.10 33.78 -21.44
C HIS A 72 6.11 34.83 -20.92
N LEU A 73 6.38 35.42 -19.75
CA LEU A 73 5.48 36.33 -19.06
C LEU A 73 5.75 37.81 -19.36
N ASN A 74 6.73 38.17 -20.21
CA ASN A 74 6.99 39.55 -20.60
C ASN A 74 7.36 39.72 -22.10
N ILE A 75 6.69 40.69 -22.74
CA ILE A 75 6.78 41.09 -24.17
C ILE A 75 8.13 41.77 -24.55
N PHE A 76 9.07 41.92 -23.61
CA PHE A 76 10.38 42.52 -23.87
C PHE A 76 11.50 41.64 -23.30
N GLN A 77 12.54 41.39 -24.11
CA GLN A 77 13.78 40.70 -23.72
C GLN A 77 14.47 41.45 -22.57
N ARG A 78 14.10 41.16 -21.32
CA ARG A 78 14.77 41.72 -20.14
C ARG A 78 15.92 40.81 -19.72
N LYS A 79 17.08 41.41 -19.44
CA LYS A 79 18.36 40.75 -19.12
C LYS A 79 18.41 40.10 -17.71
N GLY A 80 17.28 39.77 -17.08
CA GLY A 80 17.27 39.24 -15.72
C GLY A 80 15.87 39.00 -15.15
N LEU A 81 15.81 38.30 -14.02
CA LEU A 81 14.59 38.06 -13.24
C LEU A 81 14.32 39.24 -12.31
N HIS A 82 13.14 39.85 -12.44
CA HIS A 82 12.67 40.86 -11.49
C HIS A 82 11.94 40.22 -10.31
N PHE A 83 11.71 41.02 -9.27
CA PHE A 83 11.06 40.60 -8.03
C PHE A 83 9.75 39.82 -8.25
N ASP A 84 8.86 40.31 -9.11
CA ASP A 84 7.59 39.62 -9.40
C ASP A 84 7.78 38.22 -10.00
N ALA A 85 8.83 38.03 -10.81
CA ALA A 85 9.15 36.74 -11.42
C ALA A 85 9.79 35.79 -10.40
N PHE A 86 10.66 36.32 -9.52
CA PHE A 86 11.22 35.57 -8.40
C PHE A 86 10.12 35.13 -7.42
N PHE A 87 9.19 36.02 -7.06
CA PHE A 87 8.08 35.66 -6.19
C PHE A 87 7.22 34.56 -6.81
N ARG A 88 6.93 34.64 -8.13
CA ARG A 88 6.25 33.56 -8.87
C ARG A 88 6.99 32.23 -8.85
N TYR A 89 8.31 32.28 -8.98
CA TYR A 89 9.15 31.10 -8.87
C TYR A 89 8.98 30.39 -7.52
N LEU A 90 8.93 31.13 -6.40
CA LEU A 90 8.86 30.55 -5.05
C LEU A 90 7.62 29.66 -4.83
N TYR A 91 6.52 29.89 -5.53
CA TYR A 91 5.32 29.03 -5.48
C TYR A 91 5.06 28.28 -6.80
N GLY A 92 6.04 28.27 -7.71
CA GLY A 92 5.95 27.58 -8.99
C GLY A 92 6.43 26.13 -8.92
N ASP A 93 6.20 25.39 -10.00
CA ASP A 93 6.53 23.97 -10.11
C ASP A 93 8.04 23.67 -10.12
N HIS A 94 8.88 24.71 -10.21
CA HIS A 94 10.34 24.57 -10.13
C HIS A 94 10.87 24.72 -8.70
N ASN A 95 10.02 25.07 -7.73
CA ASN A 95 10.38 25.20 -6.32
C ASN A 95 9.51 24.26 -5.46
N LEU A 96 9.31 23.02 -5.94
CA LEU A 96 8.51 22.02 -5.23
C LEU A 96 9.25 21.53 -3.97
N PRO A 97 8.55 21.33 -2.85
CA PRO A 97 9.17 20.87 -1.61
C PRO A 97 9.70 19.43 -1.69
N ILE A 98 9.26 18.66 -2.68
CA ILE A 98 9.67 17.28 -2.92
C ILE A 98 9.86 17.09 -4.42
N PRO A 99 10.94 16.43 -4.89
CA PRO A 99 11.13 16.12 -6.30
C PRO A 99 9.95 15.33 -6.87
N ASN A 100 9.49 15.72 -8.06
CA ASN A 100 8.40 15.05 -8.77
C ASN A 100 8.86 13.82 -9.60
N LYS A 101 10.15 13.49 -9.57
CA LYS A 101 10.75 12.35 -10.26
C LYS A 101 11.22 11.28 -9.27
N VAL A 102 11.23 10.05 -9.75
CA VAL A 102 11.84 8.91 -9.06
C VAL A 102 13.34 9.16 -8.96
N HIS A 103 13.87 9.05 -7.74
CA HIS A 103 15.28 9.36 -7.44
C HIS A 103 15.93 8.38 -6.46
N HIS A 104 15.16 7.45 -5.89
CA HIS A 104 15.72 6.34 -5.12
C HIS A 104 16.30 5.29 -6.08
N ASP A 105 17.25 4.49 -5.62
CA ASP A 105 17.63 3.24 -6.28
C ASP A 105 16.42 2.30 -6.32
N MET A 106 16.08 1.79 -7.51
CA MET A 106 14.91 0.95 -7.77
C MET A 106 15.28 -0.48 -8.21
N ASP A 107 16.56 -0.86 -8.03
CA ASP A 107 17.11 -2.17 -8.41
C ASP A 107 17.36 -3.12 -7.23
N SER A 108 17.07 -2.68 -5.99
CA SER A 108 17.07 -3.56 -4.82
C SER A 108 15.83 -4.49 -4.78
N PRO A 109 15.82 -5.59 -4.01
CA PRO A 109 14.65 -6.46 -3.85
C PRO A 109 13.40 -5.73 -3.37
N LEU A 110 12.19 -6.15 -3.77
CA LEU A 110 10.92 -5.54 -3.33
C LEU A 110 10.81 -5.39 -1.80
N ALA A 111 11.37 -6.32 -1.02
CA ALA A 111 11.37 -6.26 0.44
C ALA A 111 12.10 -5.02 1.01
N HIS A 112 12.90 -4.32 0.19
CA HIS A 112 13.65 -3.12 0.59
C HIS A 112 12.84 -1.83 0.44
N TYR A 113 11.57 -1.90 0.02
CA TYR A 113 10.71 -0.73 -0.21
C TYR A 113 9.46 -0.79 0.65
N PHE A 114 9.01 0.36 1.12
CA PHE A 114 7.63 0.56 1.54
C PHE A 114 6.74 0.65 0.29
N LEU A 115 5.61 -0.05 0.34
CA LEU A 115 4.66 -0.17 -0.76
C LEU A 115 3.36 0.54 -0.39
N TYR A 116 2.87 1.40 -1.27
CA TYR A 116 1.59 2.08 -1.07
C TYR A 116 0.44 1.05 -1.13
N THR A 117 -0.14 0.74 0.02
CA THR A 117 -1.02 -0.44 0.20
C THR A 117 -2.45 -0.05 0.58
N GLY A 118 -3.43 -0.50 -0.20
CA GLY A 118 -4.84 -0.42 0.15
C GLY A 118 -5.33 -1.64 0.93
N HIS A 119 -6.28 -1.44 1.83
CA HIS A 119 -7.04 -2.48 2.55
C HIS A 119 -8.49 -2.50 2.04
N ASN A 120 -9.05 -3.69 1.82
CA ASN A 120 -10.40 -3.91 1.29
C ASN A 120 -10.75 -2.92 0.18
N SER A 121 -9.92 -2.94 -0.87
CA SER A 121 -9.82 -1.86 -1.87
C SER A 121 -11.08 -1.69 -2.73
N TYR A 122 -12.00 -2.63 -2.63
CA TYR A 122 -13.30 -2.66 -3.30
C TYR A 122 -14.40 -1.91 -2.52
N LEU A 123 -14.24 -1.67 -1.22
CA LEU A 123 -15.27 -1.04 -0.39
C LEU A 123 -15.43 0.45 -0.68
N THR A 124 -16.68 0.90 -0.76
CA THR A 124 -17.02 2.32 -0.96
C THR A 124 -17.18 3.10 0.34
N GLY A 125 -17.32 2.40 1.48
CA GLY A 125 -17.48 3.03 2.79
C GLY A 125 -17.08 2.11 3.95
N ASN A 126 -18.00 1.92 4.89
CA ASN A 126 -17.82 1.15 6.12
C ASN A 126 -17.67 -0.37 5.86
N GLN A 127 -17.12 -1.10 6.83
CA GLN A 127 -16.80 -2.54 6.71
C GLN A 127 -18.03 -3.46 6.80
N LEU A 128 -19.20 -2.97 7.24
CA LEU A 128 -20.34 -3.84 7.57
C LEU A 128 -21.46 -3.82 6.53
N SER A 129 -21.73 -2.68 5.89
CA SER A 129 -22.93 -2.49 5.09
C SER A 129 -22.77 -1.58 3.88
N SER A 130 -21.54 -1.13 3.58
CA SER A 130 -21.31 -0.32 2.38
C SER A 130 -21.28 -1.16 1.11
N ASP A 131 -21.47 -0.51 -0.04
CA ASP A 131 -21.36 -1.18 -1.33
C ASP A 131 -19.90 -1.53 -1.66
N SER A 132 -19.71 -2.60 -2.43
CA SER A 132 -18.45 -2.89 -3.12
C SER A 132 -18.51 -2.40 -4.56
N SER A 133 -17.42 -1.85 -5.08
CA SER A 133 -17.31 -1.53 -6.51
C SER A 133 -15.86 -1.44 -6.98
N SER A 134 -15.65 -1.38 -8.28
CA SER A 134 -14.31 -1.14 -8.85
C SER A 134 -13.87 0.33 -8.80
N LYS A 135 -14.76 1.27 -8.45
CA LYS A 135 -14.43 2.71 -8.44
C LYS A 135 -13.35 3.09 -7.41
N PRO A 136 -13.38 2.61 -6.16
CA PRO A 136 -12.31 2.86 -5.20
C PRO A 136 -10.97 2.29 -5.64
N ILE A 137 -10.95 1.14 -6.32
CA ILE A 137 -9.74 0.55 -6.91
C ILE A 137 -9.12 1.49 -7.95
N ILE A 138 -9.93 1.98 -8.91
CA ILE A 138 -9.47 2.94 -9.92
C ILE A 138 -8.89 4.20 -9.26
N LYS A 139 -9.60 4.74 -8.26
CA LYS A 139 -9.17 5.93 -7.51
C LYS A 139 -7.87 5.69 -6.74
N ALA A 140 -7.69 4.50 -6.17
CA ALA A 140 -6.47 4.10 -5.46
C ALA A 140 -5.28 4.03 -6.43
N LEU A 141 -5.42 3.33 -7.56
CA LEU A 141 -4.36 3.18 -8.56
C LEU A 141 -3.91 4.52 -9.14
N ARG A 142 -4.86 5.41 -9.50
CA ARG A 142 -4.56 6.77 -9.99
C ARG A 142 -3.91 7.68 -8.94
N ARG A 143 -3.98 7.33 -7.65
CA ARG A 143 -3.27 8.00 -6.56
C ARG A 143 -1.89 7.41 -6.28
N GLY A 144 -1.47 6.39 -7.04
CA GLY A 144 -0.19 5.72 -6.87
C GLY A 144 -0.21 4.51 -5.95
N VAL A 145 -1.37 4.04 -5.45
CA VAL A 145 -1.46 2.79 -4.66
C VAL A 145 -0.96 1.62 -5.50
N ARG A 146 -0.08 0.79 -4.95
CA ARG A 146 0.59 -0.33 -5.64
C ARG A 146 0.14 -1.70 -5.15
N VAL A 147 -0.56 -1.78 -4.01
CA VAL A 147 -1.16 -3.03 -3.54
C VAL A 147 -2.67 -2.86 -3.43
N ILE A 148 -3.40 -3.73 -4.13
CA ILE A 148 -4.86 -3.78 -4.14
C ILE A 148 -5.31 -5.10 -3.52
N GLU A 149 -6.24 -5.03 -2.56
CA GLU A 149 -6.83 -6.20 -1.92
C GLU A 149 -8.21 -6.52 -2.50
N LEU A 150 -8.44 -7.81 -2.79
CA LEU A 150 -9.72 -8.36 -3.23
C LEU A 150 -10.02 -9.62 -2.42
N ASP A 151 -11.17 -9.65 -1.76
CA ASP A 151 -11.61 -10.80 -0.97
C ASP A 151 -12.56 -11.62 -1.83
N LEU A 152 -12.16 -12.83 -2.15
CA LEU A 152 -12.82 -13.66 -3.15
C LEU A 152 -13.77 -14.64 -2.46
N TRP A 153 -15.05 -14.56 -2.81
CA TRP A 153 -16.09 -15.43 -2.28
C TRP A 153 -16.89 -16.09 -3.41
N PRO A 154 -17.39 -17.32 -3.22
CA PRO A 154 -18.40 -17.87 -4.11
C PRO A 154 -19.65 -16.99 -4.10
N ASN A 155 -20.26 -16.78 -5.26
CA ASN A 155 -21.59 -16.17 -5.34
C ASN A 155 -22.65 -17.07 -4.68
N SER A 156 -23.88 -16.56 -4.53
CA SER A 156 -25.00 -17.31 -3.91
C SER A 156 -25.31 -18.65 -4.59
N GLU A 157 -25.09 -18.75 -5.90
CA GLU A 157 -25.28 -19.98 -6.70
C GLU A 157 -24.08 -20.93 -6.67
N LYS A 158 -22.97 -20.55 -6.01
CA LYS A 158 -21.69 -21.27 -5.94
C LYS A 158 -21.09 -21.64 -7.31
N ASN A 159 -21.41 -20.88 -8.36
CA ASN A 159 -20.96 -21.12 -9.74
C ASN A 159 -20.08 -19.98 -10.31
N ASP A 160 -19.97 -18.87 -9.57
CA ASP A 160 -19.15 -17.72 -9.92
C ASP A 160 -18.47 -17.09 -8.70
N VAL A 161 -17.59 -16.12 -8.97
CA VAL A 161 -16.77 -15.45 -7.96
C VAL A 161 -17.13 -13.99 -7.85
N GLU A 162 -17.40 -13.56 -6.63
CA GLU A 162 -17.67 -12.19 -6.25
C GLU A 162 -16.59 -11.66 -5.30
N VAL A 163 -16.48 -10.33 -5.26
CA VAL A 163 -15.64 -9.61 -4.32
C VAL A 163 -16.52 -8.90 -3.30
N CYS A 164 -16.40 -9.27 -2.03
CA CYS A 164 -17.14 -8.70 -0.91
C CYS A 164 -16.45 -8.96 0.42
N HIS A 165 -16.88 -8.25 1.46
CA HIS A 165 -16.41 -8.53 2.81
C HIS A 165 -17.32 -9.61 3.43
N GLY A 166 -16.83 -10.85 3.48
CA GLY A 166 -17.61 -12.00 3.95
C GLY A 166 -18.13 -11.84 5.38
N GLY A 167 -19.25 -12.49 5.69
CA GLY A 167 -19.89 -12.39 7.01
C GLY A 167 -20.51 -11.02 7.32
N THR A 168 -20.65 -10.14 6.32
CA THR A 168 -21.24 -8.80 6.48
C THR A 168 -22.40 -8.54 5.50
N LEU A 169 -23.01 -7.36 5.59
CA LEU A 169 -24.08 -6.88 4.69
C LEU A 169 -23.53 -6.05 3.52
N THR A 170 -22.22 -6.11 3.25
CA THR A 170 -21.64 -5.41 2.10
C THR A 170 -22.14 -6.00 0.79
N ALA A 171 -22.59 -5.16 -0.13
CA ALA A 171 -23.05 -5.63 -1.44
C ALA A 171 -21.85 -6.11 -2.28
N PRO A 172 -21.92 -7.27 -2.95
CA PRO A 172 -20.81 -7.81 -3.73
C PRO A 172 -20.57 -7.04 -5.03
N VAL A 173 -19.35 -7.19 -5.58
CA VAL A 173 -19.01 -6.76 -6.94
C VAL A 173 -18.35 -7.91 -7.71
N ASP A 174 -18.73 -8.05 -8.98
CA ASP A 174 -18.13 -9.01 -9.92
C ASP A 174 -16.60 -8.88 -10.00
N LEU A 175 -15.88 -10.00 -9.82
CA LEU A 175 -14.42 -10.06 -9.89
C LEU A 175 -13.88 -9.57 -11.24
N ASN A 176 -14.51 -9.88 -12.37
CA ASN A 176 -14.09 -9.38 -13.69
C ASN A 176 -14.08 -7.86 -13.71
N LYS A 177 -15.06 -7.18 -13.10
CA LYS A 177 -15.08 -5.71 -13.07
C LYS A 177 -13.88 -5.15 -12.30
N CYS A 178 -13.49 -5.81 -11.20
CA CYS A 178 -12.30 -5.46 -10.44
C CYS A 178 -11.00 -5.72 -11.23
N LEU A 179 -10.86 -6.88 -11.85
CA LEU A 179 -9.66 -7.22 -12.64
C LEU A 179 -9.48 -6.29 -13.85
N HIS A 180 -10.56 -5.96 -14.58
CA HIS A 180 -10.50 -5.01 -15.70
C HIS A 180 -10.14 -3.60 -15.22
N ALA A 181 -10.73 -3.15 -14.11
CA ALA A 181 -10.37 -1.87 -13.52
C ALA A 181 -8.89 -1.79 -13.13
N ILE A 182 -8.32 -2.87 -12.60
CA ILE A 182 -6.88 -2.95 -12.31
C ILE A 182 -6.09 -2.90 -13.61
N ARG A 183 -6.39 -3.77 -14.60
CA ARG A 183 -5.69 -3.83 -15.89
C ARG A 183 -5.59 -2.46 -16.55
N ASP A 184 -6.70 -1.73 -16.58
CA ASP A 184 -6.84 -0.49 -17.33
C ASP A 184 -6.21 0.73 -16.61
N ASN A 185 -5.91 0.63 -15.30
CA ASN A 185 -5.42 1.77 -14.52
C ASN A 185 -4.13 1.45 -13.72
N ALA A 186 -3.63 0.21 -13.77
CA ALA A 186 -2.51 -0.26 -12.96
C ALA A 186 -1.28 0.66 -13.07
N PHE A 187 -1.02 1.18 -14.28
CA PHE A 187 0.20 1.91 -14.59
C PHE A 187 -0.01 3.39 -14.96
N ASP A 188 -1.20 3.95 -14.67
CA ASP A 188 -1.52 5.36 -14.97
C ASP A 188 -0.63 6.34 -14.18
N ALA A 189 -0.43 6.05 -12.90
CA ALA A 189 0.32 6.93 -11.99
C ALA A 189 1.79 6.52 -11.83
N SER A 190 2.15 5.28 -12.19
CA SER A 190 3.48 4.71 -11.96
C SER A 190 3.71 3.49 -12.83
N GLU A 191 4.90 3.35 -13.42
CA GLU A 191 5.27 2.17 -14.21
C GLU A 191 5.66 0.96 -13.33
N TYR A 192 5.85 1.17 -12.03
CA TYR A 192 6.29 0.12 -11.11
C TYR A 192 5.18 -0.90 -10.82
N PRO A 193 5.54 -2.13 -10.41
CA PRO A 193 4.60 -3.24 -10.30
C PRO A 193 3.36 -2.93 -9.45
N VAL A 194 2.28 -3.66 -9.74
CA VAL A 194 1.09 -3.72 -8.89
C VAL A 194 0.98 -5.12 -8.28
N VAL A 195 0.76 -5.21 -6.98
CA VAL A 195 0.47 -6.45 -6.28
C VAL A 195 -1.03 -6.54 -6.02
N ILE A 196 -1.65 -7.66 -6.38
CA ILE A 196 -3.03 -7.97 -6.00
C ILE A 196 -2.96 -9.00 -4.88
N THR A 197 -3.47 -8.65 -3.71
CA THR A 197 -3.59 -9.59 -2.59
C THR A 197 -4.99 -10.21 -2.62
N PHE A 198 -5.07 -11.52 -2.81
CA PHE A 198 -6.33 -12.24 -2.66
C PHE A 198 -6.49 -12.72 -1.22
N GLU A 199 -7.65 -12.43 -0.64
CA GLU A 199 -8.18 -13.20 0.48
C GLU A 199 -9.11 -14.26 -0.08
N ASP A 200 -8.59 -15.48 -0.22
CA ASP A 200 -9.22 -16.54 -0.98
C ASP A 200 -10.08 -17.45 -0.10
N HIS A 201 -11.40 -17.44 -0.33
CA HIS A 201 -12.40 -18.30 0.30
C HIS A 201 -13.06 -19.25 -0.71
N LEU A 202 -12.38 -19.53 -1.83
CA LEU A 202 -12.94 -20.29 -2.93
C LEU A 202 -12.66 -21.79 -2.85
N PRO A 203 -13.61 -22.65 -3.27
CA PRO A 203 -13.33 -24.05 -3.57
C PRO A 203 -12.45 -24.20 -4.83
N PRO A 204 -11.77 -25.34 -5.02
CA PRO A 204 -10.82 -25.56 -6.12
C PRO A 204 -11.39 -25.31 -7.53
N ASN A 205 -12.63 -25.72 -7.81
CA ASN A 205 -13.27 -25.43 -9.10
C ASN A 205 -13.38 -23.92 -9.41
N LEU A 206 -13.62 -23.08 -8.40
CA LEU A 206 -13.65 -21.63 -8.56
C LEU A 206 -12.25 -21.01 -8.56
N GLN A 207 -11.27 -21.60 -7.86
CA GLN A 207 -9.86 -21.20 -7.99
C GLN A 207 -9.34 -21.38 -9.43
N ASP A 208 -9.68 -22.50 -10.08
CA ASP A 208 -9.39 -22.75 -11.50
C ASP A 208 -10.03 -21.67 -12.40
N LYS A 209 -11.29 -21.31 -12.13
CA LYS A 209 -11.99 -20.24 -12.83
C LYS A 209 -11.27 -18.88 -12.65
N VAL A 210 -10.88 -18.53 -11.43
CA VAL A 210 -10.09 -17.31 -11.15
C VAL A 210 -8.77 -17.36 -11.88
N ALA A 211 -8.09 -18.52 -11.92
CA ALA A 211 -6.81 -18.64 -12.58
C ALA A 211 -6.90 -18.29 -14.08
N LYS A 212 -7.96 -18.77 -14.74
CA LYS A 212 -8.28 -18.46 -16.13
C LYS A 212 -8.65 -16.99 -16.31
N MET A 213 -9.46 -16.41 -15.43
CA MET A 213 -9.85 -14.99 -15.48
C MET A 213 -8.64 -14.06 -15.34
N VAL A 214 -7.77 -14.30 -14.36
CA VAL A 214 -6.55 -13.53 -14.10
C VAL A 214 -5.59 -13.63 -15.29
N THR A 215 -5.35 -14.85 -15.77
CA THR A 215 -4.47 -15.09 -16.94
C THR A 215 -4.99 -14.38 -18.18
N LYS A 216 -6.30 -14.50 -18.48
CA LYS A 216 -6.94 -13.85 -19.63
C LYS A 216 -6.90 -12.33 -19.52
N THR A 217 -7.15 -11.79 -18.34
CA THR A 217 -7.28 -10.34 -18.14
C THR A 217 -5.93 -9.63 -18.23
N PHE A 218 -4.90 -10.18 -17.57
CA PHE A 218 -3.61 -9.51 -17.48
C PHE A 218 -2.61 -9.95 -18.56
N GLY A 219 -2.76 -11.14 -19.15
CA GLY A 219 -1.92 -11.59 -20.26
C GLY A 219 -0.43 -11.41 -19.97
N THR A 220 0.24 -10.58 -20.76
CA THR A 220 1.68 -10.29 -20.62
C THR A 220 2.04 -9.37 -19.45
N MET A 221 1.07 -8.69 -18.84
CA MET A 221 1.27 -7.91 -17.62
C MET A 221 1.43 -8.83 -16.40
N LEU A 222 0.85 -10.02 -16.42
CA LEU A 222 0.97 -10.95 -15.30
C LEU A 222 2.42 -11.43 -15.16
N TYR A 223 2.98 -11.28 -13.96
CA TYR A 223 4.25 -11.89 -13.60
C TYR A 223 4.02 -13.25 -12.94
N ARG A 224 4.77 -14.25 -13.41
CA ARG A 224 4.85 -15.57 -12.81
C ARG A 224 6.32 -15.81 -12.47
N PRO A 225 6.64 -16.32 -11.27
CA PRO A 225 8.01 -16.59 -10.91
C PRO A 225 8.56 -17.75 -11.75
N GLU A 226 9.84 -17.68 -12.15
CA GLU A 226 10.51 -18.73 -12.92
C GLU A 226 10.77 -20.01 -12.10
N SER A 227 10.83 -19.87 -10.78
CA SER A 227 11.00 -20.93 -9.80
C SER A 227 10.05 -20.69 -8.64
N GLU A 228 9.52 -21.76 -8.06
CA GLU A 228 8.71 -21.69 -6.85
C GLU A 228 9.52 -21.19 -5.64
N ASN A 229 10.85 -21.28 -5.68
CA ASN A 229 11.75 -20.96 -4.56
C ASN A 229 12.58 -19.72 -4.89
N LEU A 230 11.96 -18.55 -4.80
CA LEU A 230 12.67 -17.28 -4.85
C LEU A 230 13.34 -17.01 -3.50
N GLU A 231 14.66 -16.96 -3.45
CA GLU A 231 15.41 -16.58 -2.24
C GLU A 231 15.15 -15.12 -1.86
N GLU A 232 14.99 -14.25 -2.85
CA GLU A 232 14.71 -12.82 -2.73
C GLU A 232 13.67 -12.39 -3.77
N PHE A 233 12.91 -11.35 -3.47
CA PHE A 233 11.97 -10.80 -4.44
C PHE A 233 12.71 -10.01 -5.54
N PRO A 234 12.26 -10.04 -6.79
CA PRO A 234 12.82 -9.20 -7.84
C PRO A 234 12.68 -7.71 -7.51
N SER A 235 13.44 -6.86 -8.22
CA SER A 235 13.42 -5.42 -7.99
C SER A 235 12.19 -4.74 -8.62
N PRO A 236 11.76 -3.57 -8.11
CA PRO A 236 10.74 -2.76 -8.79
C PRO A 236 11.06 -2.48 -10.27
N ASN A 237 12.33 -2.20 -10.62
CA ASN A 237 12.75 -1.97 -12.00
C ASN A 237 12.56 -3.22 -12.89
N SER A 238 12.96 -4.39 -12.41
CA SER A 238 12.81 -5.65 -13.17
C SER A 238 11.33 -6.04 -13.39
N LEU A 239 10.45 -5.55 -12.52
CA LEU A 239 9.02 -5.83 -12.52
C LEU A 239 8.18 -4.68 -13.09
N LYS A 240 8.79 -3.73 -13.82
CA LYS A 240 8.04 -2.64 -14.44
C LYS A 240 6.91 -3.17 -15.32
N ARG A 241 5.74 -2.56 -15.17
CA ARG A 241 4.49 -2.88 -15.86
C ARG A 241 4.02 -4.32 -15.63
N LYS A 242 4.40 -4.92 -14.49
CA LYS A 242 3.94 -6.24 -14.08
C LYS A 242 2.89 -6.21 -12.96
N ILE A 243 2.03 -7.21 -12.98
CA ILE A 243 1.01 -7.50 -11.97
C ILE A 243 1.40 -8.80 -11.28
N LEU A 244 1.51 -8.78 -9.95
CA LEU A 244 1.88 -9.92 -9.12
C LEU A 244 0.67 -10.35 -8.30
N ILE A 245 0.41 -11.66 -8.22
CA ILE A 245 -0.61 -12.20 -7.32
C ILE A 245 0.04 -12.63 -6.01
N SER A 246 -0.56 -12.21 -4.90
CA SER A 246 -0.17 -12.62 -3.55
C SER A 246 -1.34 -13.28 -2.83
N THR A 247 -1.21 -14.56 -2.51
CA THR A 247 -2.23 -15.30 -1.76
C THR A 247 -1.58 -16.47 -1.02
N LYS A 248 -2.38 -17.18 -0.21
CA LYS A 248 -1.98 -18.43 0.41
C LYS A 248 -1.97 -19.52 -0.69
N PRO A 249 -0.92 -20.35 -0.79
CA PRO A 249 -0.99 -21.52 -1.66
C PRO A 249 -2.15 -22.45 -1.23
N PRO A 250 -2.81 -23.14 -2.18
CA PRO A 250 -3.80 -24.16 -1.86
C PRO A 250 -3.25 -25.22 -0.91
N LYS A 251 -4.11 -25.87 -0.12
CA LYS A 251 -3.68 -26.97 0.75
C LYS A 251 -3.18 -28.13 -0.13
N GLU A 252 -1.88 -28.39 -0.14
CA GLU A 252 -1.33 -29.62 -0.69
C GLU A 252 -1.59 -30.76 0.29
N TYR A 253 -2.51 -31.67 -0.06
CA TYR A 253 -2.56 -32.97 0.58
C TYR A 253 -1.46 -33.83 -0.04
N LEU A 254 -0.34 -33.97 0.68
CA LEU A 254 0.65 -34.99 0.37
C LEU A 254 -0.05 -36.35 0.42
N GLN A 255 -0.15 -37.04 -0.72
CA GLN A 255 -0.44 -38.46 -0.75
C GLN A 255 0.63 -39.16 0.10
N THR A 256 0.26 -39.58 1.30
CA THR A 256 1.07 -40.50 2.10
C THR A 256 1.32 -41.72 1.22
N GLN A 257 2.56 -41.93 0.81
CA GLN A 257 2.95 -43.19 0.21
C GLN A 257 2.68 -44.27 1.25
N ASP A 258 1.66 -45.08 0.97
CA ASP A 258 1.36 -46.33 1.65
C ASP A 258 2.62 -47.21 1.66
N SER A 259 3.32 -47.20 2.78
CA SER A 259 4.27 -48.24 3.14
C SER A 259 3.75 -48.94 4.38
N LYS A 260 2.95 -49.99 4.11
CA LYS A 260 2.53 -51.09 4.98
C LYS A 260 3.27 -51.17 6.32
N GLY A 261 2.53 -50.97 7.39
CA GLY A 261 2.90 -51.39 8.75
C GLY A 261 1.65 -51.76 9.54
N LYS A 262 1.29 -53.05 9.52
CA LYS A 262 0.20 -53.61 10.33
C LYS A 262 0.49 -53.38 11.82
N GLY A 263 -0.47 -52.81 12.55
CA GLY A 263 -0.46 -52.76 14.01
C GLY A 263 -1.86 -52.49 14.56
N ASN A 264 -2.49 -53.52 15.12
CA ASN A 264 -3.81 -53.48 15.75
C ASN A 264 -3.85 -52.54 16.97
N ALA A 265 -4.92 -51.74 17.13
CA ALA A 265 -5.53 -51.48 18.45
C ALA A 265 -6.93 -50.81 18.33
N GLN A 266 -7.94 -51.62 18.61
CA GLN A 266 -9.25 -51.39 19.23
C GLN A 266 -9.88 -49.99 19.35
N MET A 267 -11.13 -49.95 18.90
CA MET A 267 -12.23 -49.08 19.31
C MET A 267 -12.33 -48.86 20.83
N LEU A 268 -12.52 -47.60 21.23
CA LEU A 268 -13.43 -47.25 22.33
C LEU A 268 -14.24 -46.02 21.95
N LYS A 269 -15.54 -46.24 21.74
CA LYS A 269 -16.57 -45.20 21.72
C LYS A 269 -16.86 -44.79 23.16
N THR A 270 -16.82 -43.50 23.45
CA THR A 270 -17.58 -42.95 24.57
C THR A 270 -18.20 -41.61 24.19
N SER A 271 -19.50 -41.69 23.93
CA SER A 271 -20.44 -40.59 23.81
C SER A 271 -20.56 -39.81 25.12
N SER A 272 -20.61 -38.48 25.06
CA SER A 272 -21.23 -37.64 26.09
C SER A 272 -21.71 -36.33 25.49
N LYS A 273 -23.05 -36.19 25.47
CA LYS A 273 -23.80 -34.95 25.24
C LYS A 273 -23.64 -34.03 26.46
N LYS A 274 -23.69 -32.71 26.27
CA LYS A 274 -24.24 -31.67 27.17
C LYS A 274 -24.18 -30.33 26.41
N GLU A 275 -25.29 -29.84 25.87
CA GLU A 275 -26.32 -28.99 26.50
C GLU A 275 -25.85 -27.64 27.05
N VAL A 276 -26.27 -26.63 26.30
CA VAL A 276 -26.51 -25.19 26.51
C VAL A 276 -26.73 -24.74 27.96
N ALA A 277 -26.04 -23.67 28.36
CA ALA A 277 -26.55 -22.68 29.31
C ALA A 277 -25.95 -21.29 29.04
N GLN A 278 -26.82 -20.32 28.79
CA GLN A 278 -26.53 -18.88 28.90
C GLN A 278 -26.16 -18.54 30.35
N THR A 279 -25.36 -17.49 30.58
CA THR A 279 -25.74 -16.22 31.27
C THR A 279 -24.50 -15.50 31.85
N GLU A 280 -24.39 -14.21 31.48
CA GLU A 280 -23.85 -13.03 32.19
C GLU A 280 -22.39 -12.87 32.65
N ARG A 281 -21.97 -11.61 32.44
CA ARG A 281 -20.69 -10.97 32.75
C ARG A 281 -20.55 -10.65 34.25
N LEU A 282 -19.35 -10.82 34.81
CA LEU A 282 -18.88 -9.96 35.89
C LEU A 282 -17.34 -9.86 35.88
N TYR A 283 -16.85 -8.63 35.99
CA TYR A 283 -15.43 -8.26 36.07
C TYR A 283 -14.79 -8.73 37.39
N SER A 284 -13.61 -9.35 37.30
CA SER A 284 -12.60 -9.30 38.37
C SER A 284 -11.20 -9.53 37.81
N ARG A 285 -10.32 -8.54 38.00
CA ARG A 285 -8.88 -8.57 37.72
C ARG A 285 -8.16 -9.48 38.72
N THR A 286 -7.33 -10.39 38.23
CA THR A 286 -6.01 -10.73 38.81
C THR A 286 -5.12 -11.31 37.71
N GLY A 287 -3.87 -10.88 37.68
CA GLY A 287 -2.92 -11.19 36.62
C GLY A 287 -2.45 -12.65 36.59
N SER A 288 -2.26 -13.15 35.38
CA SER A 288 -1.43 -14.29 35.03
C SER A 288 -1.18 -14.25 33.53
N ASP A 289 0.08 -14.40 33.14
CA ASP A 289 0.58 -14.39 31.77
C ASP A 289 -0.11 -15.44 30.91
N THR A 290 -0.98 -15.00 30.01
CA THR A 290 -1.36 -15.70 28.79
C THR A 290 -1.66 -14.63 27.75
N ILE A 291 -1.01 -14.74 26.59
CA ILE A 291 -1.33 -13.92 25.43
C ILE A 291 -2.76 -14.33 25.03
N ASP A 292 -3.72 -13.45 25.30
CA ASP A 292 -5.10 -13.59 24.85
C ASP A 292 -5.09 -13.51 23.32
N GLU A 293 -4.97 -14.67 22.69
CA GLU A 293 -5.23 -14.85 21.26
C GLU A 293 -6.72 -14.61 21.04
N GLY A 294 -7.08 -13.34 20.89
CA GLY A 294 -8.37 -12.94 20.36
C GLY A 294 -8.53 -13.55 18.98
N GLN A 295 -9.16 -14.71 18.93
CA GLN A 295 -9.72 -15.31 17.73
C GLN A 295 -10.56 -14.23 17.05
N VAL A 296 -10.12 -13.81 15.88
CA VAL A 296 -11.05 -13.27 14.91
C VAL A 296 -11.93 -14.46 14.54
N ASP A 297 -13.22 -14.33 14.82
CA ASP A 297 -14.27 -15.25 14.40
C ASP A 297 -14.29 -15.28 12.86
N GLU A 298 -13.35 -16.03 12.26
CA GLU A 298 -13.48 -16.55 10.91
C GLU A 298 -14.62 -17.57 11.03
N GLY A 299 -15.84 -17.16 10.67
CA GLY A 299 -17.03 -17.98 10.80
C GLY A 299 -16.77 -19.41 10.34
N GLU A 300 -17.03 -20.37 11.23
CA GLU A 300 -16.92 -21.79 10.95
C GLU A 300 -17.79 -22.13 9.72
N LEU A 301 -17.15 -22.25 8.56
CA LEU A 301 -17.74 -22.96 7.44
C LEU A 301 -17.78 -24.44 7.84
N ILE A 302 -18.99 -24.99 7.80
CA ILE A 302 -19.28 -26.41 7.87
C ILE A 302 -18.32 -27.11 6.89
N GLU A 303 -17.40 -27.90 7.44
CA GLU A 303 -16.52 -28.78 6.67
C GLU A 303 -17.39 -29.88 6.04
N GLU A 304 -17.88 -29.65 4.83
CA GLU A 304 -18.19 -30.74 3.92
C GLU A 304 -16.85 -31.24 3.37
N GLU A 305 -16.54 -32.51 3.66
CA GLU A 305 -15.35 -33.24 3.23
C GLU A 305 -15.34 -33.41 1.70
N ASP A 306 -15.03 -32.34 0.95
CA ASP A 306 -14.72 -32.45 -0.46
C ASP A 306 -13.20 -32.63 -0.64
N GLU A 307 -12.81 -33.87 -0.90
CA GLU A 307 -11.49 -34.28 -1.36
C GLU A 307 -11.16 -33.65 -2.72
N GLU A 308 -10.71 -32.39 -2.75
CA GLU A 308 -10.26 -31.76 -4.00
C GLU A 308 -8.77 -31.38 -3.94
N ASN A 309 -8.04 -31.85 -4.96
CA ASN A 309 -6.60 -31.67 -5.15
C ASN A 309 -6.23 -30.19 -5.36
N ALA A 310 -4.97 -29.84 -5.07
CA ALA A 310 -4.41 -28.53 -5.38
C ALA A 310 -4.59 -28.17 -6.86
N VAL A 311 -5.00 -26.93 -7.16
CA VAL A 311 -5.21 -26.42 -8.53
C VAL A 311 -3.89 -25.87 -9.07
N PRO A 312 -3.17 -26.60 -9.95
CA PRO A 312 -1.81 -26.22 -10.33
C PRO A 312 -1.76 -24.87 -11.07
N GLU A 313 -2.77 -24.60 -11.89
CA GLU A 313 -2.90 -23.33 -12.63
C GLU A 313 -3.02 -22.13 -11.69
N TYR A 314 -3.73 -22.28 -10.57
CA TYR A 314 -3.89 -21.24 -9.57
C TYR A 314 -2.61 -21.06 -8.75
N THR A 315 -1.97 -22.15 -8.32
CA THR A 315 -0.67 -22.11 -7.62
C THR A 315 0.41 -21.41 -8.47
N ASN A 316 0.44 -21.68 -9.78
CA ASN A 316 1.38 -21.05 -10.72
C ASN A 316 1.18 -19.54 -10.92
N LEU A 317 0.06 -18.96 -10.45
CA LEU A 317 -0.12 -17.51 -10.44
C LEU A 317 0.57 -16.83 -9.27
N ILE A 318 0.85 -17.57 -8.18
CA ILE A 318 1.25 -17.00 -6.91
C ILE A 318 2.71 -16.55 -6.96
N ALA A 319 2.92 -15.27 -7.23
CA ALA A 319 4.23 -14.64 -7.21
C ALA A 319 4.73 -14.39 -5.78
N ILE A 320 3.83 -14.14 -4.83
CA ILE A 320 4.17 -13.83 -3.44
C ILE A 320 3.35 -14.71 -2.48
N HIS A 321 4.01 -15.73 -1.93
CA HIS A 321 3.38 -16.72 -1.06
C HIS A 321 3.11 -16.16 0.34
N ALA A 322 1.84 -16.17 0.76
CA ALA A 322 1.44 -15.80 2.11
C ALA A 322 1.55 -16.99 3.08
N THR A 323 2.19 -16.78 4.23
CA THR A 323 2.39 -17.81 5.27
C THR A 323 1.43 -17.62 6.44
N LYS A 324 0.96 -18.72 7.04
CA LYS A 324 0.11 -18.70 8.25
C LYS A 324 0.95 -18.64 9.54
N LEU A 325 0.37 -18.04 10.58
CA LEU A 325 0.91 -18.02 11.94
C LEU A 325 0.63 -19.29 12.77
N LYS A 326 0.22 -20.40 12.13
CA LYS A 326 -0.26 -21.61 12.82
C LYS A 326 0.72 -22.21 13.83
N ASP A 327 2.03 -22.05 13.59
CA ASP A 327 3.08 -22.63 14.43
C ASP A 327 3.70 -21.62 15.41
N GLY A 328 3.04 -20.48 15.62
CA GLY A 328 3.54 -19.39 16.47
C GLY A 328 4.52 -18.45 15.78
N LEU A 329 4.48 -17.17 16.19
CA LEU A 329 5.26 -16.10 15.56
C LEU A 329 6.77 -16.36 15.62
N ALA A 330 7.30 -16.84 16.75
CA ALA A 330 8.73 -17.11 16.92
C ALA A 330 9.27 -18.11 15.89
N LYS A 331 8.51 -19.17 15.59
CA LYS A 331 8.91 -20.16 14.58
C LYS A 331 8.90 -19.55 13.18
N VAL A 332 7.90 -18.73 12.85
CA VAL A 332 7.84 -18.06 11.53
C VAL A 332 9.01 -17.09 11.36
N LEU A 333 9.34 -16.31 12.39
CA LEU A 333 10.46 -15.37 12.35
C LEU A 333 11.83 -16.07 12.30
N GLY A 334 11.96 -17.24 12.92
CA GLY A 334 13.18 -18.05 12.93
C GLY A 334 13.29 -19.13 11.85
N SER A 335 12.22 -19.34 11.06
CA SER A 335 12.17 -20.40 10.04
C SER A 335 13.09 -20.16 8.85
N ASP A 336 13.28 -21.23 8.05
CA ASP A 336 14.14 -21.25 6.87
C ASP A 336 13.98 -19.99 5.99
N GLN A 337 15.13 -19.40 5.67
CA GLN A 337 15.26 -18.17 4.89
C GLN A 337 15.58 -18.43 3.41
N SER A 338 15.56 -19.70 2.99
CA SER A 338 15.75 -20.13 1.61
C SER A 338 14.65 -19.63 0.66
N LYS A 339 13.47 -19.26 1.17
CA LYS A 339 12.34 -18.78 0.37
C LYS A 339 11.74 -17.49 0.93
N ALA A 340 11.73 -16.45 0.11
CA ALA A 340 11.06 -15.19 0.40
C ALA A 340 9.55 -15.40 0.47
N LYS A 341 8.94 -14.89 1.55
CA LYS A 341 7.51 -15.05 1.83
C LYS A 341 6.88 -13.77 2.34
N ARG A 342 5.54 -13.78 2.42
CA ARG A 342 4.76 -12.71 3.03
C ARG A 342 4.11 -13.20 4.32
N LEU A 343 4.25 -12.42 5.39
CA LEU A 343 3.46 -12.56 6.62
C LEU A 343 2.41 -11.45 6.68
N SER A 344 1.24 -11.73 7.22
CA SER A 344 0.19 -10.73 7.49
C SER A 344 -0.22 -10.76 8.95
N MET A 345 -0.41 -9.60 9.57
CA MET A 345 -0.92 -9.46 10.93
C MET A 345 -1.72 -8.17 11.06
N SER A 346 -2.71 -8.16 11.95
CA SER A 346 -3.44 -6.94 12.27
C SER A 346 -2.54 -5.94 13.00
N GLU A 347 -2.92 -4.66 13.01
CA GLU A 347 -2.24 -3.62 13.78
C GLU A 347 -2.06 -4.01 15.27
N GLN A 348 -3.04 -4.69 15.86
CA GLN A 348 -3.02 -5.08 17.27
C GLN A 348 -2.02 -6.21 17.52
N GLN A 349 -1.97 -7.18 16.60
CA GLN A 349 -0.99 -8.27 16.64
C GLN A 349 0.44 -7.72 16.51
N LEU A 350 0.66 -6.73 15.64
CA LEU A 350 1.96 -6.07 15.54
C LEU A 350 2.33 -5.35 16.84
N GLU A 351 1.43 -4.53 17.39
CA GLU A 351 1.66 -3.81 18.66
C GLU A 351 2.06 -4.75 19.79
N ASN A 352 1.43 -5.92 19.88
CA ASN A 352 1.78 -6.93 20.87
C ASN A 352 3.12 -7.59 20.56
N ALA A 353 3.35 -7.95 19.29
CA ALA A 353 4.52 -8.68 18.85
C ALA A 353 5.82 -7.88 18.99
N ILE A 354 5.81 -6.57 18.72
CA ILE A 354 7.03 -5.74 18.77
C ILE A 354 7.62 -5.62 20.17
N ASN A 355 6.80 -5.77 21.22
CA ASN A 355 7.26 -5.75 22.61
C ASN A 355 8.15 -6.95 22.96
N ILE A 356 8.01 -8.06 22.21
CA ILE A 356 8.70 -9.32 22.47
C ILE A 356 9.70 -9.65 21.35
N HIS A 357 9.38 -9.31 20.10
CA HIS A 357 10.08 -9.77 18.90
C HIS A 357 10.48 -8.63 17.94
N GLY A 358 10.60 -7.38 18.43
CA GLY A 358 10.83 -6.22 17.56
C GLY A 358 12.06 -6.36 16.65
N SER A 359 13.18 -6.85 17.17
CA SER A 359 14.42 -7.05 16.38
C SER A 359 14.27 -8.17 15.35
N GLU A 360 13.61 -9.26 15.71
CA GLU A 360 13.32 -10.40 14.84
C GLU A 360 12.37 -9.99 13.70
N ILE A 361 11.38 -9.13 13.98
CA ILE A 361 10.50 -8.55 12.97
C ILE A 361 11.30 -7.71 11.98
N VAL A 362 12.18 -6.81 12.45
CA VAL A 362 13.03 -6.01 11.57
C VAL A 362 13.88 -6.93 10.67
N ARG A 363 14.55 -7.93 11.25
CA ARG A 363 15.33 -8.93 10.50
C ARG A 363 14.48 -9.70 9.49
N PHE A 364 13.26 -10.08 9.85
CA PHE A 364 12.33 -10.74 8.93
C PHE A 364 12.03 -9.85 7.72
N THR A 365 11.76 -8.56 7.94
CA THR A 365 11.43 -7.62 6.85
C THR A 365 12.59 -7.28 5.91
N GLN A 366 13.82 -7.69 6.21
CA GLN A 366 14.96 -7.47 5.32
C GLN A 366 14.83 -8.32 4.04
N ARG A 367 14.31 -9.54 4.15
CA ARG A 367 14.13 -10.46 3.02
C ARG A 367 12.67 -10.73 2.67
N ASN A 368 11.80 -10.68 3.67
CA ASN A 368 10.40 -11.05 3.55
C ASN A 368 9.48 -9.82 3.55
N LEU A 369 8.27 -9.98 3.05
CA LEU A 369 7.25 -8.94 3.11
C LEU A 369 6.41 -9.10 4.38
N LEU A 370 6.20 -8.01 5.10
CA LEU A 370 5.26 -7.93 6.21
C LEU A 370 4.12 -6.99 5.83
N ARG A 371 2.90 -7.53 5.86
CA ARG A 371 1.66 -6.80 5.67
C ARG A 371 0.97 -6.57 7.00
N ILE A 372 0.63 -5.32 7.26
CA ILE A 372 -0.15 -4.90 8.43
C ILE A 372 -1.50 -4.42 7.93
N TYR A 373 -2.58 -4.79 8.61
CA TYR A 373 -3.93 -4.39 8.23
C TYR A 373 -4.75 -3.89 9.44
N PRO A 374 -5.78 -3.05 9.21
CA PRO A 374 -6.65 -2.55 10.26
C PRO A 374 -7.36 -3.69 11.01
N LYS A 375 -7.49 -3.57 12.32
CA LYS A 375 -8.26 -4.54 13.13
C LYS A 375 -9.76 -4.48 12.81
N GLY A 376 -10.45 -5.62 12.96
CA GLY A 376 -11.88 -5.76 12.63
C GLY A 376 -12.82 -4.82 13.40
N THR A 377 -12.43 -4.34 14.58
CA THR A 377 -13.22 -3.36 15.35
C THR A 377 -13.29 -1.97 14.69
N ARG A 378 -12.49 -1.71 13.64
CA ARG A 378 -12.55 -0.47 12.84
C ARG A 378 -13.68 -0.51 11.80
N ILE A 379 -14.89 -0.80 12.25
CA ILE A 379 -16.08 -0.97 11.39
C ILE A 379 -16.40 0.24 10.52
N LEU A 380 -16.02 1.45 10.95
CA LEU A 380 -16.20 2.70 10.20
C LEU A 380 -15.04 3.00 9.22
N SER A 381 -14.21 2.00 8.91
CA SER A 381 -13.07 2.15 7.99
C SER A 381 -12.06 3.23 8.42
N THR A 382 -11.86 3.40 9.74
CA THR A 382 -10.80 4.26 10.27
C THR A 382 -9.43 3.60 10.04
N ASN A 383 -8.36 4.39 10.16
CA ASN A 383 -6.99 3.91 9.99
C ASN A 383 -6.16 4.07 11.28
N TYR A 384 -5.09 3.29 11.37
CA TYR A 384 -4.16 3.22 12.50
C TYR A 384 -2.90 4.04 12.24
N ASP A 385 -2.03 4.15 13.24
CA ASP A 385 -0.76 4.87 13.07
C ASP A 385 0.21 4.04 12.19
N PRO A 386 0.59 4.51 10.99
CA PRO A 386 1.46 3.74 10.10
C PRO A 386 2.90 3.64 10.61
N HIS A 387 3.33 4.52 11.53
CA HIS A 387 4.70 4.56 12.00
C HIS A 387 5.11 3.31 12.78
N VAL A 388 4.17 2.65 13.47
CA VAL A 388 4.45 1.39 14.16
C VAL A 388 4.91 0.32 13.15
N GLY A 389 4.22 0.23 12.00
CA GLY A 389 4.60 -0.68 10.92
C GLY A 389 5.92 -0.29 10.25
N TRP A 390 6.01 0.95 9.76
CA TRP A 390 7.21 1.41 9.04
C TRP A 390 8.48 1.43 9.90
N GLY A 391 8.35 1.77 11.19
CA GLY A 391 9.46 1.75 12.15
C GLY A 391 10.06 0.37 12.35
N HIS A 392 9.29 -0.69 12.10
CA HIS A 392 9.74 -2.09 12.16
C HIS A 392 9.96 -2.70 10.77
N GLY A 393 10.02 -1.87 9.73
CA GLY A 393 10.35 -2.29 8.36
C GLY A 393 9.22 -2.93 7.57
N ALA A 394 7.98 -2.93 8.09
CA ALA A 394 6.83 -3.48 7.40
C ALA A 394 6.56 -2.72 6.10
N GLN A 395 6.56 -3.46 4.98
CA GLN A 395 6.47 -2.90 3.64
C GLN A 395 5.04 -2.57 3.25
N MET A 396 4.09 -3.43 3.62
CA MET A 396 2.70 -3.36 3.16
C MET A 396 1.80 -2.91 4.32
N VAL A 397 1.89 -1.63 4.68
CA VAL A 397 1.04 -1.02 5.71
C VAL A 397 -0.29 -0.62 5.07
N ALA A 398 -1.32 -1.47 5.19
CA ALA A 398 -2.56 -1.41 4.43
C ALA A 398 -3.59 -0.45 5.05
N PHE A 399 -4.16 0.44 4.22
CA PHE A 399 -5.07 1.49 4.67
C PHE A 399 -6.42 1.43 3.96
N ASN A 400 -7.49 1.72 4.71
CA ASN A 400 -8.82 1.99 4.18
C ASN A 400 -8.78 3.31 3.39
N MET A 401 -8.69 3.23 2.06
CA MET A 401 -8.50 4.37 1.15
C MET A 401 -9.77 5.21 0.93
N GLN A 402 -10.93 4.64 1.23
CA GLN A 402 -12.25 5.26 1.23
C GLN A 402 -12.52 6.11 2.48
N GLY A 403 -11.74 5.90 3.54
CA GLY A 403 -11.86 6.66 4.79
C GLY A 403 -11.31 8.08 4.71
N THR A 404 -11.30 8.75 5.86
CA THR A 404 -10.71 10.08 6.07
C THR A 404 -9.95 10.12 7.40
N GLY A 405 -9.04 11.07 7.55
CA GLY A 405 -8.41 11.38 8.85
C GLY A 405 -6.89 11.51 8.79
N LYS A 406 -6.32 11.88 9.94
CA LYS A 406 -4.89 12.20 10.11
C LYS A 406 -3.97 11.14 9.50
N TYR A 407 -4.16 9.87 9.85
CA TYR A 407 -3.25 8.82 9.41
C TYR A 407 -3.31 8.56 7.91
N LEU A 408 -4.48 8.72 7.28
CA LEU A 408 -4.60 8.62 5.83
C LEU A 408 -3.82 9.76 5.13
N TRP A 409 -3.82 10.96 5.70
CA TRP A 409 -3.01 12.08 5.19
C TRP A 409 -1.52 11.85 5.36
N ILE A 410 -1.08 11.30 6.50
CA ILE A 410 0.32 10.92 6.73
C ILE A 410 0.76 9.90 5.68
N MET A 411 -0.06 8.87 5.46
CA MET A 411 0.20 7.83 4.46
C MET A 411 0.27 8.42 3.04
N GLN A 412 -0.70 9.26 2.65
CA GLN A 412 -0.67 9.95 1.36
C GLN A 412 0.55 10.87 1.21
N GLY A 413 0.98 11.53 2.28
CA GLY A 413 2.17 12.38 2.31
C GLY A 413 3.46 11.57 2.11
N MET A 414 3.62 10.46 2.84
CA MET A 414 4.77 9.56 2.72
C MET A 414 4.97 9.08 1.28
N PHE A 415 3.88 8.68 0.61
CA PHE A 415 3.95 8.17 -0.76
C PHE A 415 3.92 9.25 -1.85
N ARG A 416 3.96 10.55 -1.51
CA ARG A 416 4.37 11.60 -2.46
C ARG A 416 5.89 11.62 -2.67
N ALA A 417 6.66 11.02 -1.75
CA ALA A 417 8.10 10.86 -1.92
C ALA A 417 8.43 10.03 -3.16
N ASN A 418 9.69 10.09 -3.59
CA ASN A 418 10.22 9.33 -4.71
C ASN A 418 9.38 9.48 -6.00
N GLY A 419 8.98 10.71 -6.33
CA GLY A 419 8.17 11.02 -7.51
C GLY A 419 6.73 10.49 -7.46
N GLY A 420 6.20 10.19 -6.28
CA GLY A 420 4.83 9.69 -6.14
C GLY A 420 4.61 8.28 -6.69
N CYS A 421 5.69 7.53 -6.94
CA CYS A 421 5.63 6.28 -7.70
C CYS A 421 5.04 5.08 -6.93
N GLY A 422 4.71 5.28 -5.64
CA GLY A 422 4.11 4.26 -4.77
C GLY A 422 5.11 3.30 -4.11
N TYR A 423 6.41 3.49 -4.37
CA TYR A 423 7.53 2.76 -3.75
C TYR A 423 8.51 3.73 -3.12
N VAL A 424 8.82 3.53 -1.83
CA VAL A 424 9.80 4.34 -1.10
C VAL A 424 10.83 3.41 -0.49
N LYS A 425 12.10 3.54 -0.91
CA LYS A 425 13.20 2.71 -0.36
C LYS A 425 13.30 2.90 1.16
N LYS A 426 13.42 1.79 1.91
CA LYS A 426 13.62 1.82 3.36
C LYS A 426 14.95 2.48 3.71
N PRO A 427 15.05 3.13 4.88
CA PRO A 427 16.32 3.63 5.36
C PRO A 427 17.32 2.49 5.63
N GLU A 428 18.61 2.80 5.47
CA GLU A 428 19.68 1.81 5.49
C GLU A 428 19.74 0.98 6.78
N PHE A 429 19.40 1.56 7.93
CA PHE A 429 19.39 0.86 9.22
C PHE A 429 18.31 -0.24 9.32
N LEU A 430 17.29 -0.22 8.45
CA LEU A 430 16.30 -1.31 8.33
C LEU A 430 16.68 -2.36 7.29
N LEU A 431 17.76 -2.13 6.53
CA LEU A 431 18.25 -3.02 5.47
C LEU A 431 19.47 -3.82 5.91
N LYS A 432 20.36 -3.23 6.72
CA LYS A 432 21.59 -3.89 7.16
C LYS A 432 21.33 -4.94 8.24
N ARG A 433 21.96 -6.11 8.09
CA ARG A 433 22.20 -7.01 9.23
C ARG A 433 23.32 -6.40 10.06
N TRP A 434 23.01 -6.03 11.29
CA TRP A 434 24.06 -5.71 12.26
C TRP A 434 24.85 -6.99 12.52
N SER A 435 26.08 -7.04 12.04
CA SER A 435 27.07 -7.99 12.54
C SER A 435 27.37 -7.59 13.98
N THR A 436 27.07 -8.46 14.92
CA THR A 436 27.69 -8.41 16.24
C THR A 436 29.16 -8.73 16.04
N GLU A 437 30.01 -7.70 15.97
CA GLU A 437 31.43 -7.85 16.25
C GLU A 437 31.65 -8.24 17.72
#